data_AF-A0A932NAF2-F1
#
_entry.id   AF-A0A932NAF2-F1
#
_cell.length_a   1.000
_cell.length_b   1.000
_cell.length_c   1.000
_cell.angle_alpha   90.00
_cell.angle_beta   90.00
_cell.angle_gamma   90.00
#
_symmetry.space_group_name_H-M   'P 1'
#
loop_
_entity.id
_entity.type
_entity.pdbx_description
1 polymer ?
#
loop_
_entity_poly.entity_id
_entity_poly.type
_entity_poly.pdbx_seq_one_letter_code
_entity_poly.pdbx_strand_id
1 'polypeptide(L)'
;MSRFSQFFLINLKTIFFVLSAAMLLAACSLAGDVTPPPGFEDTGLSDAGPSAAPVFDLGPGYPASMPSAAEGATLYSQNCTRCHGLTGGGDGELVSQIQFPVPAFNVPDLARATTPFRWYSVITNGNLERVMPPWGGSLSESQRWSLVAYLYSLSGQADAELGQAVYEANCADCHGDSGAGDGPGQRASGNISSFSDQVFMAAKSNNDFFLALTDGINGEHKFADSLSEDERWAAADYARAFSYDFAEVAAAPASTGTVTGTISNGTTGANTPADQAVVLHLFDSFQETSTITTTVQSDGAFEFADVELAPDRALIVSARYGDVLYTSDVAQVKAGQTVYDLPVQVFESTTDSSVLSVERMHVIFDFKEDKVQIGELFIINNNGDKTLAPVSEDGPTFSAALPAGFAELSFQDDVIGGRYQQTADGFADTLPVRPGAGAQQILVSFSLPYADALSFAQKISYPTSAVSVLLPDNGVTLTGAGLRDEGLRDVQGANYHSFTVEAMAAGDNIAFSLEGKPSLAATTSGGSTSASTVAPAFDVRTVLIGGLSLALSVAVIAYWWIQRGGSNVKPTQAAPPSGQTYDELLDELAELDDGFEAGEYSEAEHHAKREKLKAELKRLVEKEKK
;
A
#
# COMPACT_ATOMS: atom_id res chain seq x y z
N MET A 1 28.02 55.28 -53.88
CA MET A 1 27.87 53.84 -53.58
C MET A 1 26.42 53.56 -53.25
N SER A 2 25.60 53.27 -54.27
CA SER A 2 24.13 53.21 -54.18
C SER A 2 23.59 52.16 -55.16
N ARG A 3 24.09 50.92 -55.07
CA ARG A 3 23.66 49.81 -55.96
C ARG A 3 23.71 48.39 -55.35
N PHE A 4 23.89 48.22 -54.05
CA PHE A 4 23.97 46.87 -53.44
C PHE A 4 22.79 46.45 -52.55
N SER A 5 21.80 47.33 -52.30
CA SER A 5 20.68 47.04 -51.38
C SER A 5 19.37 46.64 -52.06
N GLN A 6 19.29 46.63 -53.40
CA GLN A 6 18.03 46.44 -54.12
C GLN A 6 17.87 45.06 -54.80
N PHE A 7 18.87 44.17 -54.69
CA PHE A 7 18.83 42.82 -55.31
C PHE A 7 18.47 41.69 -54.33
N PHE A 8 18.55 41.89 -53.01
CA PHE A 8 18.34 40.81 -52.04
C PHE A 8 16.91 40.67 -51.51
N LEU A 9 16.07 41.71 -51.67
CA LEU A 9 14.67 41.71 -51.20
C LEU A 9 13.66 41.15 -52.22
N ILE A 10 14.08 40.85 -53.46
CA ILE A 10 13.18 40.37 -54.53
C ILE A 10 13.11 38.84 -54.60
N ASN A 11 14.08 38.10 -54.04
CA ASN A 11 14.08 36.62 -54.10
C ASN A 11 13.44 35.90 -52.90
N LEU A 12 13.09 36.61 -51.81
CA LEU A 12 12.55 35.97 -50.61
C LEU A 12 11.02 35.77 -50.67
N LYS A 13 10.28 36.60 -51.43
CA LYS A 13 8.83 36.44 -51.60
C LYS A 13 8.43 35.37 -52.63
N THR A 14 9.27 35.11 -53.63
CA THR A 14 8.96 34.14 -54.69
C THR A 14 9.20 32.69 -54.23
N ILE A 15 10.15 32.45 -53.32
CA ILE A 15 10.44 31.11 -52.79
C ILE A 15 9.38 30.66 -51.77
N PHE A 16 8.82 31.59 -50.99
CA PHE A 16 7.76 31.28 -50.02
C PHE A 16 6.41 30.92 -50.69
N PHE A 17 6.14 31.42 -51.90
CA PHE A 17 4.90 31.16 -52.62
C PHE A 17 4.92 29.84 -53.42
N VAL A 18 6.10 29.35 -53.81
CA VAL A 18 6.23 28.08 -54.58
C VAL A 18 6.25 26.85 -53.65
N LEU A 19 6.79 26.97 -52.42
CA LEU A 19 6.81 25.86 -51.45
C LEU A 19 5.45 25.60 -50.79
N SER A 20 4.57 26.60 -50.69
CA SER A 20 3.21 26.43 -50.16
C SER A 20 2.24 25.78 -51.17
N ALA A 21 2.56 25.82 -52.47
CA ALA A 21 1.72 25.24 -53.52
C ALA A 21 2.04 23.76 -53.84
N ALA A 22 3.21 23.24 -53.41
CA ALA A 22 3.58 21.84 -53.60
C ALA A 22 3.07 20.90 -52.50
N MET A 23 2.66 21.43 -51.34
CA MET A 23 2.16 20.65 -50.21
C MET A 23 0.63 20.41 -50.24
N LEU A 24 -0.09 21.02 -51.18
CA LEU A 24 -1.55 20.89 -51.36
C LEU A 24 -1.96 19.98 -52.53
N LEU A 25 -1.00 19.33 -53.22
CA LEU A 25 -1.25 18.49 -54.40
C LEU A 25 -0.79 17.03 -54.27
N ALA A 26 -0.36 16.58 -53.09
CA ALA A 26 0.05 15.19 -52.84
C ALA A 26 -0.75 14.46 -51.75
N ALA A 27 -1.91 15.00 -51.34
CA ALA A 27 -2.79 14.38 -50.33
C ALA A 27 -4.08 13.75 -50.89
N CYS A 28 -4.22 13.68 -52.22
CA CYS A 28 -5.40 13.08 -52.86
C CYS A 28 -4.98 12.09 -53.94
N SER A 29 -4.54 10.89 -53.55
CA SER A 29 -4.60 9.65 -54.36
C SER A 29 -4.06 8.50 -53.53
N LEU A 30 -4.90 7.88 -52.70
CA LEU A 30 -4.88 6.43 -52.41
C LEU A 30 -6.13 6.02 -51.60
N ALA A 31 -7.31 6.52 -52.00
CA ALA A 31 -8.58 5.86 -51.68
C ALA A 31 -8.91 5.00 -52.91
N GLY A 32 -8.62 3.71 -52.81
CA GLY A 32 -9.07 2.73 -53.80
C GLY A 32 -10.58 2.63 -53.74
N ASP A 33 -11.22 2.84 -54.88
CA ASP A 33 -12.64 2.65 -55.12
C ASP A 33 -12.98 1.15 -54.98
N VAL A 34 -13.47 0.76 -53.80
CA VAL A 34 -14.02 -0.58 -53.56
C VAL A 34 -15.53 -0.46 -53.77
N THR A 35 -15.98 -0.66 -55.01
CA THR A 35 -17.40 -0.80 -55.28
C THR A 35 -17.90 -2.11 -54.64
N PRO A 36 -18.90 -2.07 -53.74
CA PRO A 36 -19.47 -3.30 -53.20
C PRO A 36 -20.19 -4.06 -54.33
N PRO A 37 -20.17 -5.40 -54.33
CA PRO A 37 -20.93 -6.17 -55.32
C PRO A 37 -22.44 -5.86 -55.21
N PRO A 38 -23.19 -5.93 -56.32
CA PRO A 38 -24.63 -5.65 -56.31
C PRO A 38 -25.35 -6.62 -55.38
N GLY A 39 -25.99 -6.09 -54.32
CA GLY A 39 -26.74 -6.88 -53.33
C GLY A 39 -26.34 -6.67 -51.86
N PHE A 40 -25.45 -5.73 -51.55
CA PHE A 40 -25.15 -5.36 -50.15
C PHE A 40 -26.24 -4.43 -49.61
N GLU A 41 -27.13 -4.96 -48.77
CA GLU A 41 -28.06 -4.15 -47.98
C GLU A 41 -27.33 -3.62 -46.75
N ASP A 42 -27.20 -2.29 -46.68
CA ASP A 42 -26.67 -1.56 -45.53
C ASP A 42 -27.67 -1.64 -44.37
N THR A 43 -27.30 -2.36 -43.30
CA THR A 43 -28.11 -2.50 -42.09
C THR A 43 -28.00 -1.30 -41.14
N GLY A 44 -27.55 -0.12 -41.59
CA GLY A 44 -27.75 1.14 -40.86
C GLY A 44 -27.03 1.22 -39.52
N LEU A 45 -25.78 0.74 -39.47
CA LEU A 45 -24.92 0.86 -38.29
C LEU A 45 -23.60 1.54 -38.67
N SER A 46 -23.64 2.81 -39.04
CA SER A 46 -22.39 3.57 -39.29
C SER A 46 -22.45 5.06 -38.93
N ASP A 47 -23.23 5.47 -37.93
CA ASP A 47 -23.17 6.81 -37.34
C ASP A 47 -23.08 6.76 -35.80
N ALA A 48 -22.17 5.95 -35.27
CA ALA A 48 -21.71 6.10 -33.89
C ALA A 48 -20.25 6.53 -33.92
N GLY A 49 -20.01 7.85 -33.85
CA GLY A 49 -18.74 8.36 -33.35
C GLY A 49 -18.47 7.86 -31.92
N PRO A 50 -17.28 8.11 -31.33
CA PRO A 50 -17.03 7.73 -29.94
C PRO A 50 -18.14 8.32 -29.07
N SER A 51 -18.96 7.43 -28.49
CA SER A 51 -20.07 7.83 -27.63
C SER A 51 -19.48 8.60 -26.45
N ALA A 52 -19.72 9.91 -26.38
CA ALA A 52 -19.45 10.67 -25.18
C ALA A 52 -20.19 9.99 -24.02
N ALA A 53 -19.50 9.79 -22.89
CA ALA A 53 -20.13 9.31 -21.68
C ALA A 53 -21.34 10.21 -21.34
N PRO A 54 -22.45 9.67 -20.83
CA PRO A 54 -23.53 10.51 -20.34
C PRO A 54 -23.01 11.43 -19.23
N VAL A 55 -23.08 12.74 -19.44
CA VAL A 55 -22.87 13.73 -18.39
C VAL A 55 -24.19 13.84 -17.62
N PHE A 56 -24.16 13.51 -16.33
CA PHE A 56 -25.34 13.56 -15.48
C PHE A 56 -25.52 14.98 -14.94
N ASP A 57 -26.77 15.42 -14.88
CA ASP A 57 -27.12 16.67 -14.20
C ASP A 57 -26.73 16.57 -12.72
N LEU A 58 -25.92 17.51 -12.25
CA LEU A 58 -25.45 17.57 -10.87
C LEU A 58 -26.58 18.00 -9.90
N GLY A 59 -27.74 18.44 -10.42
CA GLY A 59 -28.85 18.96 -9.64
C GLY A 59 -28.56 20.36 -9.11
N PRO A 60 -29.29 20.85 -8.08
CA PRO A 60 -29.00 22.12 -7.42
C PRO A 60 -27.61 22.16 -6.77
N GLY A 61 -26.92 21.01 -6.72
CA GLY A 61 -25.52 20.89 -6.37
C GLY A 61 -25.27 20.60 -4.90
N TYR A 62 -26.30 20.34 -4.07
CA TYR A 62 -26.16 20.15 -2.62
C TYR A 62 -27.29 19.28 -2.03
N PRO A 63 -26.99 18.42 -1.05
CA PRO A 63 -27.95 17.48 -0.47
C PRO A 63 -29.00 18.18 0.39
N ALA A 64 -30.25 17.73 0.30
CA ALA A 64 -31.39 18.26 1.08
C ALA A 64 -31.37 17.87 2.57
N SER A 65 -30.48 16.95 2.95
CA SER A 65 -30.27 16.45 4.31
C SER A 65 -28.77 16.28 4.55
N MET A 66 -28.37 16.32 5.82
CA MET A 66 -26.99 16.09 6.23
C MET A 66 -26.49 14.72 5.71
N PRO A 67 -25.40 14.68 4.91
CA PRO A 67 -24.85 13.42 4.40
C PRO A 67 -24.27 12.55 5.52
N SER A 68 -24.50 11.24 5.45
CA SER A 68 -24.06 10.29 6.48
C SER A 68 -22.85 9.48 6.03
N ALA A 69 -21.75 9.56 6.78
CA ALA A 69 -20.58 8.74 6.53
C ALA A 69 -20.87 7.24 6.71
N ALA A 70 -21.77 6.85 7.62
CA ALA A 70 -22.17 5.46 7.83
C ALA A 70 -22.94 4.87 6.62
N GLU A 71 -23.86 5.65 6.05
CA GLU A 71 -24.51 5.26 4.78
C GLU A 71 -23.49 5.17 3.64
N GLY A 72 -22.57 6.15 3.57
CA GLY A 72 -21.48 6.17 2.61
C GLY A 72 -20.57 4.95 2.70
N ALA A 73 -20.22 4.50 3.91
CA ALA A 73 -19.42 3.31 4.16
C ALA A 73 -20.07 2.06 3.57
N THR A 74 -21.39 1.91 3.77
CA THR A 74 -22.16 0.80 3.21
C THR A 74 -22.09 0.81 1.69
N LEU A 75 -22.33 1.96 1.07
CA LEU A 75 -22.29 2.11 -0.39
C LEU A 75 -20.89 1.87 -0.96
N TYR A 76 -19.86 2.37 -0.26
CA TYR A 76 -18.47 2.22 -0.65
C TYR A 76 -18.05 0.75 -0.65
N SER A 77 -18.38 0.01 0.43
CA SER A 77 -18.07 -1.41 0.57
C SER A 77 -18.60 -2.26 -0.60
N GLN A 78 -19.79 -1.91 -1.10
CA GLN A 78 -20.50 -2.61 -2.15
C GLN A 78 -19.99 -2.28 -3.56
N ASN A 79 -19.51 -1.05 -3.77
CA ASN A 79 -19.35 -0.49 -5.12
C ASN A 79 -17.94 0.01 -5.44
N CYS A 80 -17.14 0.37 -4.44
CA CYS A 80 -15.91 1.15 -4.64
C CYS A 80 -14.63 0.38 -4.27
N THR A 81 -14.70 -0.59 -3.37
CA THR A 81 -13.56 -1.29 -2.76
C THR A 81 -12.68 -2.03 -3.76
N ARG A 82 -13.27 -2.57 -4.83
CA ARG A 82 -12.54 -3.33 -5.86
C ARG A 82 -11.47 -2.50 -6.58
N CYS A 83 -11.63 -1.17 -6.62
CA CYS A 83 -10.63 -0.25 -7.18
C CYS A 83 -9.97 0.59 -6.09
N HIS A 84 -10.75 1.18 -5.18
CA HIS A 84 -10.25 2.14 -4.21
C HIS A 84 -9.71 1.52 -2.91
N GLY A 85 -9.75 0.19 -2.77
CA GLY A 85 -9.32 -0.51 -1.57
C GLY A 85 -10.38 -0.51 -0.47
N LEU A 86 -10.20 -1.32 0.57
CA LEU A 86 -11.13 -1.34 1.71
C LEU A 86 -10.97 -0.12 2.60
N THR A 87 -9.74 0.33 2.78
CA THR A 87 -9.39 1.49 3.61
C THR A 87 -9.40 2.79 2.82
N GLY A 88 -9.71 2.78 1.52
CA GLY A 88 -9.51 3.93 0.67
C GLY A 88 -8.08 4.13 0.19
N GLY A 89 -7.19 3.14 0.34
CA GLY A 89 -5.78 3.26 -0.06
C GLY A 89 -5.50 3.35 -1.56
N GLY A 90 -6.52 3.19 -2.41
CA GLY A 90 -6.30 3.10 -3.86
C GLY A 90 -5.64 1.78 -4.29
N ASP A 91 -5.81 0.73 -3.49
CA ASP A 91 -5.13 -0.57 -3.54
C ASP A 91 -6.11 -1.75 -3.74
N GLY A 92 -7.25 -1.50 -4.38
CA GLY A 92 -8.24 -2.54 -4.67
C GLY A 92 -7.73 -3.63 -5.63
N GLU A 93 -8.37 -4.80 -5.62
CA GLU A 93 -7.98 -5.97 -6.43
C GLU A 93 -7.82 -5.69 -7.95
N LEU A 94 -8.55 -4.70 -8.48
CA LEU A 94 -8.52 -4.34 -9.90
C LEU A 94 -7.41 -3.34 -10.24
N VAL A 95 -6.71 -2.77 -9.26
CA VAL A 95 -5.69 -1.73 -9.50
C VAL A 95 -4.56 -2.25 -10.38
N SER A 96 -4.17 -3.52 -10.26
CA SER A 96 -3.16 -4.16 -11.12
C SER A 96 -3.54 -4.19 -12.61
N GLN A 97 -4.81 -3.98 -12.95
CA GLN A 97 -5.34 -3.96 -14.31
C GLN A 97 -5.58 -2.52 -14.82
N ILE A 98 -5.41 -1.51 -13.96
CA ILE A 98 -5.67 -0.10 -14.26
C ILE A 98 -4.33 0.62 -14.43
N GLN A 99 -4.13 1.26 -15.58
CA GLN A 99 -2.87 1.94 -15.93
C GLN A 99 -2.71 3.33 -15.30
N PHE A 100 -3.66 3.77 -14.48
CA PHE A 100 -3.70 5.08 -13.85
C PHE A 100 -3.76 4.94 -12.33
N PRO A 101 -3.12 5.84 -11.57
CA PRO A 101 -3.19 5.80 -10.12
C PRO A 101 -4.62 6.00 -9.64
N VAL A 102 -5.09 5.10 -8.80
CA VAL A 102 -6.36 5.24 -8.10
C VAL A 102 -6.13 6.13 -6.87
N PRO A 103 -6.94 7.19 -6.64
CA PRO A 103 -6.73 8.08 -5.51
C PRO A 103 -6.80 7.35 -4.17
N ALA A 104 -5.78 7.56 -3.34
CA ALA A 104 -5.74 7.16 -1.94
C ALA A 104 -6.50 8.22 -1.10
N PHE A 105 -7.65 7.88 -0.57
CA PHE A 105 -8.46 8.73 0.31
C PHE A 105 -8.06 8.64 1.78
N ASN A 106 -7.27 7.63 2.15
CA ASN A 106 -6.77 7.47 3.52
C ASN A 106 -5.57 8.37 3.87
N VAL A 107 -5.09 9.17 2.91
CA VAL A 107 -4.05 10.18 3.15
C VAL A 107 -4.71 11.56 3.37
N PRO A 108 -4.41 12.25 4.50
CA PRO A 108 -5.01 13.54 4.82
C PRO A 108 -4.87 14.60 3.72
N ASP A 109 -3.73 14.63 3.02
CA ASP A 109 -3.41 15.68 2.04
C ASP A 109 -4.43 15.77 0.89
N LEU A 110 -4.92 14.63 0.39
CA LEU A 110 -5.88 14.62 -0.70
C LEU A 110 -7.24 15.17 -0.26
N ALA A 111 -7.73 14.73 0.90
CA ALA A 111 -9.00 15.18 1.44
C ALA A 111 -8.97 16.67 1.83
N ARG A 112 -7.83 17.13 2.36
CA ARG A 112 -7.63 18.54 2.73
C ARG A 112 -7.62 19.47 1.52
N ALA A 113 -7.02 19.06 0.40
CA ALA A 113 -6.84 19.90 -0.79
C ALA A 113 -8.04 19.94 -1.74
N THR A 114 -8.96 18.99 -1.64
CA THR A 114 -10.14 18.90 -2.53
C THR A 114 -11.39 19.49 -1.89
N THR A 115 -12.40 19.80 -2.70
CA THR A 115 -13.73 20.21 -2.20
C THR A 115 -14.70 19.03 -2.22
N PRO A 116 -15.69 18.97 -1.31
CA PRO A 116 -16.73 17.94 -1.35
C PRO A 116 -17.49 17.94 -2.68
N PHE A 117 -17.77 19.11 -3.25
CA PHE A 117 -18.42 19.23 -4.56
C PHE A 117 -17.59 18.61 -5.69
N ARG A 118 -16.25 18.73 -5.65
CA ARG A 118 -15.37 18.08 -6.63
C ARG A 118 -15.54 16.56 -6.58
N TRP A 119 -15.53 15.97 -5.39
CA TRP A 119 -15.74 14.52 -5.23
C TRP A 119 -17.14 14.10 -5.66
N TYR A 120 -18.18 14.83 -5.26
CA TYR A 120 -19.56 14.58 -5.72
C TYR A 120 -19.66 14.59 -7.25
N SER A 121 -19.04 15.56 -7.92
CA SER A 121 -19.04 15.67 -9.38
C SER A 121 -18.33 14.48 -10.05
N VAL A 122 -17.19 14.06 -9.51
CA VAL A 122 -16.43 12.90 -10.00
C VAL A 122 -17.20 11.60 -9.78
N ILE A 123 -17.85 11.40 -8.63
CA ILE A 123 -18.70 10.22 -8.37
C ILE A 123 -19.89 10.22 -9.34
N THR A 124 -20.52 11.37 -9.55
CA THR A 124 -21.73 11.50 -10.38
C THR A 124 -21.44 11.23 -11.86
N ASN A 125 -20.39 11.85 -12.40
CA ASN A 125 -20.07 11.77 -13.82
C ASN A 125 -19.05 10.69 -14.18
N GLY A 126 -18.38 10.12 -13.18
CA GLY A 126 -17.25 9.22 -13.39
C GLY A 126 -16.07 9.92 -14.08
N ASN A 127 -15.09 9.10 -14.45
CA ASN A 127 -14.00 9.46 -15.34
C ASN A 127 -13.62 8.20 -16.12
N LEU A 128 -14.31 7.96 -17.24
CA LEU A 128 -14.11 6.75 -18.04
C LEU A 128 -12.70 6.64 -18.63
N GLU A 129 -12.04 7.78 -18.92
CA GLU A 129 -10.64 7.80 -19.34
C GLU A 129 -9.70 7.24 -18.26
N ARG A 130 -10.13 7.30 -16.99
CA ARG A 130 -9.44 6.72 -15.84
C ARG A 130 -10.18 5.52 -15.25
N VAL A 131 -11.01 4.86 -16.05
CA VAL A 131 -11.72 3.60 -15.67
C VAL A 131 -12.70 3.79 -14.49
N MET A 132 -13.03 5.03 -14.11
CA MET A 132 -14.01 5.30 -13.05
C MET A 132 -15.42 5.40 -13.67
N PRO A 133 -16.34 4.47 -13.37
CA PRO A 133 -17.69 4.52 -13.93
C PRO A 133 -18.50 5.69 -13.33
N PRO A 134 -19.48 6.23 -14.06
CA PRO A 134 -20.43 7.18 -13.50
C PRO A 134 -21.45 6.50 -12.59
N TRP A 135 -21.76 7.14 -11.46
CA TRP A 135 -22.79 6.67 -10.51
C TRP A 135 -24.07 7.49 -10.51
N GLY A 136 -24.15 8.53 -11.36
CA GLY A 136 -25.32 9.40 -11.49
C GLY A 136 -26.63 8.68 -11.82
N GLY A 137 -26.54 7.56 -12.55
CA GLY A 137 -27.69 6.74 -12.97
C GLY A 137 -28.03 5.57 -12.03
N SER A 138 -27.17 5.23 -11.08
CA SER A 138 -27.28 4.03 -10.23
C SER A 138 -27.43 4.35 -8.75
N LEU A 139 -26.92 5.50 -8.29
CA LEU A 139 -27.07 5.99 -6.92
C LEU A 139 -27.89 7.28 -6.94
N SER A 140 -28.70 7.50 -5.90
CA SER A 140 -29.39 8.78 -5.71
C SER A 140 -28.42 9.91 -5.34
N GLU A 141 -28.85 11.17 -5.49
CA GLU A 141 -28.05 12.34 -5.08
C GLU A 141 -27.62 12.26 -3.60
N SER A 142 -28.55 11.93 -2.69
CA SER A 142 -28.25 11.76 -1.27
C SER A 142 -27.18 10.69 -1.03
N GLN A 143 -27.29 9.54 -1.67
CA GLN A 143 -26.32 8.44 -1.56
C GLN A 143 -24.93 8.83 -2.06
N ARG A 144 -24.85 9.60 -3.16
CA ARG A 144 -23.56 10.12 -3.66
C ARG A 144 -22.95 11.15 -2.70
N TRP A 145 -23.75 11.96 -2.03
CA TRP A 145 -23.26 12.86 -0.97
C TRP A 145 -22.81 12.10 0.29
N SER A 146 -23.52 11.03 0.68
CA SER A 146 -23.10 10.15 1.78
C SER A 146 -21.77 9.46 1.47
N LEU A 147 -21.52 9.05 0.21
CA LEU A 147 -20.19 8.60 -0.24
C LEU A 147 -19.11 9.67 -0.02
N VAL A 148 -19.39 10.94 -0.37
CA VAL A 148 -18.44 12.05 -0.12
C VAL A 148 -18.13 12.20 1.36
N ALA A 149 -19.14 12.10 2.24
CA ALA A 149 -18.93 12.14 3.70
C ALA A 149 -18.02 11.00 4.16
N TYR A 150 -18.24 9.78 3.67
CA TYR A 150 -17.40 8.64 4.00
C TYR A 150 -15.96 8.80 3.51
N LEU A 151 -15.75 9.27 2.27
CA LEU A 151 -14.40 9.52 1.75
C LEU A 151 -13.61 10.53 2.61
N TYR A 152 -14.29 11.53 3.19
CA TYR A 152 -13.67 12.46 4.13
C TYR A 152 -13.36 11.83 5.48
N SER A 153 -14.14 10.82 5.91
CA SER A 153 -13.84 10.09 7.14
C SER A 153 -12.61 9.18 7.02
N LEU A 154 -12.30 8.69 5.80
CA LEU A 154 -11.17 7.78 5.56
C LEU A 154 -9.81 8.46 5.74
N SER A 155 -9.72 9.78 5.52
CA SER A 155 -8.45 10.50 5.52
C SER A 155 -7.86 10.77 6.90
N GLY A 156 -8.51 10.28 7.97
CA GLY A 156 -8.25 10.67 9.34
C GLY A 156 -8.71 12.11 9.57
N GLN A 157 -9.85 12.27 10.24
CA GLN A 157 -10.19 13.59 10.76
C GLN A 157 -9.22 13.92 11.89
N ALA A 158 -8.75 15.17 11.96
CA ALA A 158 -8.02 15.64 13.11
C ALA A 158 -8.84 15.42 14.40
N ASP A 159 -8.15 15.27 15.53
CA ASP A 159 -8.70 15.03 16.86
C ASP A 159 -9.99 15.84 17.08
N ALA A 160 -11.13 15.15 17.10
CA ALA A 160 -12.45 15.77 17.06
C ALA A 160 -12.72 16.51 18.37
N GLU A 161 -12.23 15.97 19.49
CA GLU A 161 -12.27 16.61 20.81
C GLU A 161 -11.42 17.89 20.83
N LEU A 162 -10.23 17.87 20.25
CA LEU A 162 -9.39 19.06 20.10
C LEU A 162 -10.08 20.12 19.23
N GLY A 163 -10.62 19.71 18.08
CA GLY A 163 -11.31 20.61 17.15
C GLY A 163 -12.53 21.26 17.78
N GLN A 164 -13.32 20.49 18.53
CA GLN A 164 -14.44 21.00 19.32
C GLN A 164 -13.97 22.01 20.38
N ALA A 165 -12.95 21.66 21.17
CA ALA A 165 -12.42 22.55 22.21
C ALA A 165 -11.91 23.87 21.64
N VAL A 166 -11.20 23.83 20.50
CA VAL A 166 -10.74 25.03 19.80
C VAL A 166 -11.92 25.86 19.30
N TYR A 167 -12.95 25.21 18.72
CA TYR A 167 -14.14 25.89 18.24
C TYR A 167 -14.92 26.60 19.36
N GLU A 168 -15.19 25.89 20.45
CA GLU A 168 -15.91 26.45 21.60
C GLU A 168 -15.15 27.64 22.22
N ALA A 169 -13.83 27.53 22.33
CA ALA A 169 -13.00 28.57 22.93
C ALA A 169 -12.77 29.80 22.05
N ASN A 170 -12.79 29.65 20.72
CA ASN A 170 -12.31 30.71 19.80
C ASN A 170 -13.32 31.13 18.72
N CYS A 171 -14.30 30.28 18.39
CA CYS A 171 -15.12 30.42 17.19
C CYS A 171 -16.61 30.67 17.51
N ALA A 172 -17.13 29.99 18.54
CA ALA A 172 -18.55 29.97 18.89
C ALA A 172 -19.12 31.37 19.21
N ASP A 173 -18.32 32.28 19.77
CA ASP A 173 -18.73 33.67 20.06
C ASP A 173 -19.30 34.38 18.83
N CYS A 174 -18.78 34.09 17.64
CA CYS A 174 -19.27 34.69 16.39
C CYS A 174 -20.04 33.70 15.52
N HIS A 175 -19.60 32.45 15.45
CA HIS A 175 -20.22 31.45 14.57
C HIS A 175 -21.40 30.70 15.22
N GLY A 176 -21.63 30.88 16.52
CA GLY A 176 -22.66 30.21 17.31
C GLY A 176 -22.30 28.76 17.65
N ASP A 177 -22.89 28.21 18.71
CA ASP A 177 -22.66 26.82 19.13
C ASP A 177 -23.07 25.80 18.07
N SER A 178 -24.04 26.16 17.23
CA SER A 178 -24.52 25.33 16.11
C SER A 178 -23.81 25.61 14.78
N GLY A 179 -22.85 26.53 14.74
CA GLY A 179 -22.21 26.95 13.49
C GLY A 179 -23.14 27.75 12.57
N ALA A 180 -24.30 28.21 13.04
CA ALA A 180 -25.28 28.92 12.23
C ALA A 180 -24.89 30.37 11.86
N GLY A 181 -23.79 30.89 12.40
CA GLY A 181 -23.38 32.29 12.20
C GLY A 181 -24.18 33.29 13.05
N ASP A 182 -24.80 32.82 14.13
CA ASP A 182 -25.72 33.56 15.00
C ASP A 182 -25.16 33.83 16.41
N GLY A 183 -23.83 33.75 16.56
CA GLY A 183 -23.15 33.99 17.83
C GLY A 183 -23.38 35.40 18.39
N PRO A 184 -23.30 35.59 19.71
CA PRO A 184 -23.58 36.87 20.38
C PRO A 184 -22.56 37.99 20.07
N GLY A 185 -21.41 37.65 19.48
CA GLY A 185 -20.35 38.59 19.09
C GLY A 185 -20.78 39.52 17.95
N GLN A 186 -20.64 40.83 18.17
CA GLN A 186 -20.95 41.83 17.14
C GLN A 186 -19.79 41.98 16.15
N ARG A 187 -20.08 42.04 14.84
CA ARG A 187 -19.08 42.37 13.81
C ARG A 187 -19.37 43.73 13.15
N ALA A 188 -18.29 44.42 12.77
CA ALA A 188 -18.36 45.72 12.11
C ALA A 188 -18.81 45.65 10.63
N SER A 189 -18.83 44.47 10.00
CA SER A 189 -19.13 44.34 8.57
C SER A 189 -19.64 42.93 8.18
N GLY A 190 -20.94 42.78 7.98
CA GLY A 190 -21.51 41.70 7.15
C GLY A 190 -22.14 40.49 7.87
N ASN A 191 -22.69 39.58 7.06
CA ASN A 191 -23.31 38.32 7.49
C ASN A 191 -22.22 37.27 7.72
N ILE A 192 -22.25 36.58 8.87
CA ILE A 192 -21.29 35.53 9.21
C ILE A 192 -21.67 34.26 8.44
N SER A 193 -20.69 33.59 7.83
CA SER A 193 -20.92 32.32 7.15
C SER A 193 -21.42 31.26 8.13
N SER A 194 -22.51 30.59 7.75
CA SER A 194 -23.00 29.40 8.44
C SER A 194 -22.23 28.18 7.98
N PHE A 195 -21.71 27.40 8.93
CA PHE A 195 -21.11 26.08 8.67
C PHE A 195 -22.16 24.97 8.49
N SER A 196 -23.44 25.28 8.65
CA SER A 196 -24.57 24.42 8.25
C SER A 196 -25.12 24.77 6.86
N ASP A 197 -24.59 25.81 6.20
CA ASP A 197 -24.89 26.10 4.81
C ASP A 197 -24.13 25.11 3.91
N GLN A 198 -24.83 24.07 3.48
CA GLN A 198 -24.28 23.02 2.63
C GLN A 198 -23.72 23.54 1.31
N VAL A 199 -24.26 24.64 0.77
CA VAL A 199 -23.77 25.30 -0.46
C VAL A 199 -22.36 25.82 -0.22
N PHE A 200 -22.23 26.59 0.86
CA PHE A 200 -20.96 27.15 1.28
C PHE A 200 -19.94 26.05 1.61
N MET A 201 -20.34 25.06 2.40
CA MET A 201 -19.44 24.01 2.86
C MET A 201 -18.96 23.16 1.69
N ALA A 202 -19.82 22.67 0.81
CA ALA A 202 -19.37 21.81 -0.30
C ALA A 202 -18.48 22.53 -1.33
N ALA A 203 -18.51 23.88 -1.39
CA ALA A 203 -17.66 24.68 -2.26
C ALA A 203 -16.27 24.99 -1.70
N LYS A 204 -16.03 24.73 -0.41
CA LYS A 204 -14.73 24.96 0.27
C LYS A 204 -14.00 23.65 0.48
N SER A 205 -12.67 23.69 0.54
CA SER A 205 -11.80 22.60 0.99
C SER A 205 -11.41 22.81 2.46
N ASN A 206 -10.89 21.78 3.15
CA ASN A 206 -10.41 21.98 4.53
C ASN A 206 -9.14 22.84 4.55
N ASN A 207 -8.34 22.79 3.49
CA ASN A 207 -7.22 23.69 3.29
C ASN A 207 -7.66 25.17 3.18
N ASP A 208 -8.82 25.45 2.57
CA ASP A 208 -9.35 26.83 2.56
C ASP A 208 -9.66 27.34 3.97
N PHE A 209 -10.20 26.49 4.84
CA PHE A 209 -10.44 26.84 6.25
C PHE A 209 -9.12 26.99 7.02
N PHE A 210 -8.17 26.09 6.82
CA PHE A 210 -6.86 26.18 7.45
C PHE A 210 -6.12 27.47 7.07
N LEU A 211 -6.13 27.84 5.78
CA LEU A 211 -5.55 29.10 5.31
C LEU A 211 -6.32 30.30 5.85
N ALA A 212 -7.64 30.22 5.98
CA ALA A 212 -8.43 31.27 6.63
C ALA A 212 -7.99 31.51 8.08
N LEU A 213 -7.74 30.43 8.84
CA LEU A 213 -7.27 30.48 10.22
C LEU A 213 -5.79 30.89 10.33
N THR A 214 -5.01 30.72 9.26
CA THR A 214 -3.57 30.99 9.26
C THR A 214 -3.27 32.42 8.81
N ASP A 215 -3.78 32.81 7.63
CA ASP A 215 -3.49 34.10 6.99
C ASP A 215 -4.51 35.18 7.38
N GLY A 216 -5.67 34.76 7.89
CA GLY A 216 -6.82 35.63 8.14
C GLY A 216 -7.61 35.95 6.87
N ILE A 217 -8.88 36.32 7.05
CA ILE A 217 -9.76 36.76 5.96
C ILE A 217 -10.40 38.09 6.36
N ASN A 218 -10.27 39.09 5.48
CA ASN A 218 -10.84 40.43 5.67
C ASN A 218 -10.39 41.14 6.98
N GLY A 219 -9.19 40.83 7.48
CA GLY A 219 -8.67 41.39 8.73
C GLY A 219 -9.14 40.66 10.00
N GLU A 220 -9.90 39.59 9.87
CA GLU A 220 -10.35 38.69 10.94
C GLU A 220 -9.66 37.31 10.80
N HIS A 221 -9.91 36.39 11.74
CA HIS A 221 -9.54 34.96 11.69
C HIS A 221 -8.03 34.62 11.62
N LYS A 222 -7.12 35.57 11.83
CA LYS A 222 -5.67 35.28 11.86
C LYS A 222 -5.25 34.65 13.20
N PHE A 223 -5.42 33.33 13.33
CA PHE A 223 -5.10 32.56 14.54
C PHE A 223 -3.70 31.92 14.52
N ALA A 224 -2.90 32.14 13.47
CA ALA A 224 -1.53 31.61 13.40
C ALA A 224 -0.63 32.03 14.58
N ASP A 225 -0.93 33.18 15.20
CA ASP A 225 -0.18 33.72 16.33
C ASP A 225 -0.65 33.17 17.69
N SER A 226 -1.78 32.45 17.75
CA SER A 226 -2.41 32.01 19.00
C SER A 226 -2.78 30.52 19.07
N LEU A 227 -2.90 29.85 17.93
CA LEU A 227 -3.17 28.40 17.82
C LEU A 227 -2.01 27.72 17.10
N SER A 228 -1.67 26.50 17.52
CA SER A 228 -0.75 25.61 16.81
C SER A 228 -1.30 25.18 15.45
N GLU A 229 -0.45 24.59 14.60
CA GLU A 229 -0.88 24.05 13.31
C GLU A 229 -1.92 22.92 13.48
N ASP A 230 -1.69 22.02 14.44
CA ASP A 230 -2.60 20.91 14.74
C ASP A 230 -3.97 21.41 15.22
N GLU A 231 -4.01 22.44 16.09
CA GLU A 231 -5.26 23.07 16.53
C GLU A 231 -6.03 23.73 15.36
N ARG A 232 -5.31 24.35 14.41
CA ARG A 232 -5.95 24.96 13.24
C ARG A 232 -6.51 23.90 12.27
N TRP A 233 -5.80 22.78 12.09
CA TRP A 233 -6.32 21.65 11.31
C TRP A 233 -7.52 21.00 12.01
N ALA A 234 -7.44 20.78 13.32
CA ALA A 234 -8.56 20.26 14.11
C ALA A 234 -9.80 21.14 14.02
N ALA A 235 -9.64 22.47 14.11
CA ALA A 235 -10.76 23.40 13.93
C ALA A 235 -11.32 23.40 12.49
N ALA A 236 -10.46 23.30 11.48
CA ALA A 236 -10.87 23.23 10.07
C ALA A 236 -11.66 21.95 9.76
N ASP A 237 -11.25 20.82 10.33
CA ASP A 237 -11.94 19.55 10.21
C ASP A 237 -13.26 19.55 11.01
N TYR A 238 -13.25 20.04 12.25
CA TYR A 238 -14.45 20.15 13.08
C TYR A 238 -15.55 21.02 12.46
N ALA A 239 -15.18 22.09 11.73
CA ALA A 239 -16.14 22.92 11.01
C ALA A 239 -17.00 22.11 10.01
N ARG A 240 -16.51 20.97 9.51
CA ARG A 240 -17.28 20.07 8.64
C ARG A 240 -18.40 19.33 9.35
N ALA A 241 -18.25 19.05 10.65
CA ALA A 241 -19.24 18.29 11.43
C ALA A 241 -20.60 19.02 11.52
N PHE A 242 -20.65 20.32 11.23
CA PHE A 242 -21.90 21.09 11.16
C PHE A 242 -22.74 20.84 9.90
N SER A 243 -22.16 20.21 8.86
CA SER A 243 -22.81 19.94 7.56
C SER A 243 -22.66 18.48 7.09
N TYR A 244 -21.91 17.66 7.81
CA TYR A 244 -21.66 16.25 7.47
C TYR A 244 -21.70 15.44 8.75
N ASP A 245 -22.47 14.35 8.71
CA ASP A 245 -22.54 13.41 9.81
C ASP A 245 -21.37 12.42 9.68
N PHE A 246 -20.28 12.76 10.37
CA PHE A 246 -19.16 11.85 10.62
C PHE A 246 -19.30 11.15 11.96
N ALA A 247 -20.49 11.13 12.58
CA ALA A 247 -20.74 10.23 13.69
C ALA A 247 -20.15 8.90 13.28
N GLU A 248 -19.32 8.37 14.19
CA GLU A 248 -18.45 7.23 13.97
C GLU A 248 -19.12 6.32 12.95
N VAL A 249 -18.42 5.95 11.87
CA VAL A 249 -18.75 4.70 11.20
C VAL A 249 -18.51 3.66 12.27
N ALA A 250 -19.46 3.53 13.18
CA ALA A 250 -19.38 2.66 14.33
C ALA A 250 -19.11 1.35 13.65
N ALA A 251 -17.91 0.81 13.89
CA ALA A 251 -17.53 -0.49 13.36
C ALA A 251 -18.77 -1.34 13.60
N ALA A 252 -19.43 -1.77 12.50
CA ALA A 252 -20.77 -2.33 12.61
C ALA A 252 -20.72 -3.33 13.76
N PRO A 253 -21.62 -3.21 14.75
CA PRO A 253 -21.39 -3.82 16.06
C PRO A 253 -21.02 -5.27 15.85
N ALA A 254 -19.91 -5.68 16.47
CA ALA A 254 -19.37 -7.00 16.24
C ALA A 254 -20.48 -8.03 16.43
N SER A 255 -20.74 -8.79 15.37
CA SER A 255 -21.78 -9.80 15.39
C SER A 255 -21.21 -11.10 15.92
N THR A 256 -22.04 -11.94 16.53
CA THR A 256 -21.62 -13.29 16.90
C THR A 256 -21.89 -14.23 15.73
N GLY A 257 -20.95 -15.10 15.40
CA GLY A 257 -21.12 -16.10 14.36
C GLY A 257 -20.25 -17.34 14.54
N THR A 258 -20.15 -18.12 13.49
CA THR A 258 -19.48 -19.43 13.49
C THR A 258 -18.37 -19.46 12.45
N VAL A 259 -17.21 -19.96 12.84
CA VAL A 259 -16.13 -20.29 11.92
C VAL A 259 -16.01 -21.80 11.85
N THR A 260 -16.23 -22.38 10.67
CA THR A 260 -16.10 -23.81 10.40
C THR A 260 -14.89 -24.08 9.53
N GLY A 261 -14.54 -25.35 9.40
CA GLY A 261 -13.61 -25.79 8.38
C GLY A 261 -13.39 -27.29 8.45
N THR A 262 -12.57 -27.77 7.53
CA THR A 262 -12.07 -29.15 7.54
C THR A 262 -10.56 -29.13 7.51
N ILE A 263 -9.96 -30.15 8.12
CA ILE A 263 -8.54 -30.41 7.98
C ILE A 263 -8.33 -31.67 7.15
N SER A 264 -7.57 -31.54 6.06
CA SER A 264 -7.32 -32.63 5.12
C SER A 264 -5.84 -32.74 4.80
N ASN A 265 -5.35 -33.96 4.63
CA ASN A 265 -3.97 -34.20 4.22
C ASN A 265 -3.90 -34.28 2.69
N GLY A 266 -3.30 -33.25 2.06
CA GLY A 266 -3.18 -33.13 0.61
C GLY A 266 -2.26 -34.17 -0.03
N THR A 267 -1.35 -34.79 0.73
CA THR A 267 -0.47 -35.86 0.23
C THR A 267 -1.20 -37.21 0.16
N THR A 268 -1.98 -37.55 1.19
CA THR A 268 -2.63 -38.87 1.30
C THR A 268 -4.10 -38.87 0.87
N GLY A 269 -4.73 -37.70 0.82
CA GLY A 269 -6.17 -37.53 0.63
C GLY A 269 -7.01 -37.95 1.83
N ALA A 270 -6.39 -38.30 2.96
CA ALA A 270 -7.09 -38.71 4.18
C ALA A 270 -7.37 -37.52 5.10
N ASN A 271 -8.37 -37.66 5.97
CA ASN A 271 -8.58 -36.74 7.09
C ASN A 271 -7.47 -36.93 8.13
N THR A 272 -7.13 -35.85 8.83
CA THR A 272 -6.15 -35.94 9.92
C THR A 272 -6.79 -36.58 11.17
N PRO A 273 -5.98 -36.95 12.20
CA PRO A 273 -6.51 -37.58 13.40
C PRO A 273 -7.57 -36.73 14.10
N ALA A 274 -8.60 -37.41 14.61
CA ALA A 274 -9.53 -36.82 15.57
C ALA A 274 -8.75 -36.25 16.78
N ASP A 275 -9.32 -35.24 17.43
CA ASP A 275 -8.78 -34.55 18.60
C ASP A 275 -7.52 -33.71 18.33
N GLN A 276 -7.09 -33.56 17.06
CA GLN A 276 -6.03 -32.60 16.71
C GLN A 276 -6.50 -31.17 17.02
N ALA A 277 -5.67 -30.39 17.71
CA ALA A 277 -5.97 -29.00 18.03
C ALA A 277 -5.86 -28.11 16.78
N VAL A 278 -6.83 -27.20 16.65
CA VAL A 278 -6.83 -26.12 15.66
C VAL A 278 -7.10 -24.80 16.36
N VAL A 279 -6.47 -23.73 15.89
CA VAL A 279 -6.52 -22.41 16.52
C VAL A 279 -7.05 -21.40 15.52
N LEU A 280 -8.11 -20.69 15.88
CA LEU A 280 -8.60 -19.51 15.16
C LEU A 280 -7.89 -18.28 15.71
N HIS A 281 -7.31 -17.50 14.80
CA HIS A 281 -6.61 -16.26 15.06
C HIS A 281 -7.44 -15.09 14.52
N LEU A 282 -7.62 -14.06 15.35
CA LEU A 282 -8.41 -12.87 15.06
C LEU A 282 -7.45 -11.69 15.00
N PHE A 283 -7.44 -10.98 13.87
CA PHE A 283 -6.57 -9.84 13.64
C PHE A 283 -7.36 -8.58 13.34
N ASP A 284 -7.06 -7.51 14.07
CA ASP A 284 -7.56 -6.16 13.81
C ASP A 284 -6.36 -5.29 13.43
N SER A 285 -6.40 -4.65 12.25
CA SER A 285 -5.30 -3.80 11.75
C SER A 285 -3.91 -4.46 11.86
N PHE A 286 -3.81 -5.73 11.44
CA PHE A 286 -2.59 -6.57 11.49
C PHE A 286 -2.08 -6.96 12.89
N GLN A 287 -2.81 -6.63 13.95
CA GLN A 287 -2.47 -7.05 15.32
C GLN A 287 -3.38 -8.21 15.73
N GLU A 288 -2.79 -9.28 16.26
CA GLU A 288 -3.56 -10.39 16.82
C GLU A 288 -4.26 -9.93 18.10
N THR A 289 -5.59 -9.91 18.09
CA THR A 289 -6.39 -9.46 19.24
C THR A 289 -6.91 -10.61 20.07
N SER A 290 -7.10 -11.79 19.48
CA SER A 290 -7.58 -12.97 20.18
C SER A 290 -7.20 -14.26 19.48
N THR A 291 -7.10 -15.35 20.26
CA THR A 291 -7.00 -16.71 19.76
C THR A 291 -8.06 -17.59 20.43
N ILE A 292 -8.68 -18.47 19.65
CA ILE A 292 -9.68 -19.43 20.11
C ILE A 292 -9.20 -20.80 19.68
N THR A 293 -9.22 -21.80 20.55
CA THR A 293 -8.79 -23.17 20.23
C THR A 293 -9.97 -24.12 20.27
N THR A 294 -10.06 -25.01 19.28
CA THR A 294 -10.98 -26.15 19.27
C THR A 294 -10.24 -27.40 18.79
N THR A 295 -10.95 -28.53 18.70
CA THR A 295 -10.39 -29.80 18.24
C THR A 295 -11.14 -30.35 17.04
N VAL A 296 -10.41 -31.07 16.20
CA VAL A 296 -10.92 -31.73 15.00
C VAL A 296 -11.77 -32.94 15.36
N GLN A 297 -12.94 -33.05 14.73
CA GLN A 297 -13.87 -34.18 14.86
C GLN A 297 -13.39 -35.39 14.06
N SER A 298 -14.01 -36.56 14.27
CA SER A 298 -13.61 -37.81 13.61
C SER A 298 -13.73 -37.80 12.08
N ASP A 299 -14.54 -36.91 11.53
CA ASP A 299 -14.72 -36.69 10.09
C ASP A 299 -13.81 -35.59 9.53
N GLY A 300 -12.88 -35.06 10.33
CA GLY A 300 -11.96 -33.99 9.94
C GLY A 300 -12.54 -32.58 10.05
N ALA A 301 -13.80 -32.41 10.46
CA ALA A 301 -14.42 -31.09 10.63
C ALA A 301 -14.03 -30.44 11.96
N PHE A 302 -14.04 -29.11 11.99
CA PHE A 302 -13.93 -28.34 13.22
C PHE A 302 -14.91 -27.15 13.21
N GLU A 303 -15.26 -26.67 14.40
CA GLU A 303 -16.17 -25.55 14.58
C GLU A 303 -15.73 -24.68 15.76
N PHE A 304 -15.69 -23.38 15.51
CA PHE A 304 -15.61 -22.33 16.51
C PHE A 304 -16.98 -21.64 16.56
N ALA A 305 -17.72 -21.90 17.62
CA ALA A 305 -18.99 -21.23 17.90
C ALA A 305 -18.75 -19.90 18.63
N ASP A 306 -19.75 -19.03 18.59
CA ASP A 306 -19.80 -17.76 19.32
C ASP A 306 -18.59 -16.83 19.07
N VAL A 307 -18.08 -16.82 17.85
CA VAL A 307 -16.95 -15.98 17.44
C VAL A 307 -17.43 -14.54 17.25
N GLU A 308 -16.68 -13.59 17.83
CA GLU A 308 -16.92 -12.16 17.62
C GLU A 308 -16.38 -11.73 16.24
N LEU A 309 -17.31 -11.38 15.35
CA LEU A 309 -17.10 -10.98 13.97
C LEU A 309 -17.28 -9.46 13.85
N ALA A 310 -16.25 -8.72 14.25
CA ALA A 310 -16.14 -7.29 13.95
C ALA A 310 -15.83 -7.10 12.45
N PRO A 311 -16.46 -6.12 11.76
CA PRO A 311 -16.15 -5.84 10.35
C PRO A 311 -14.67 -5.58 10.12
N ASP A 312 -14.17 -6.00 8.96
CA ASP A 312 -12.78 -5.86 8.51
C ASP A 312 -11.73 -6.65 9.33
N ARG A 313 -12.14 -7.32 10.41
CA ARG A 313 -11.32 -8.29 11.13
C ARG A 313 -10.88 -9.41 10.20
N ALA A 314 -9.60 -9.75 10.23
CA ALA A 314 -9.07 -10.91 9.52
C ALA A 314 -9.11 -12.16 10.41
N LEU A 315 -9.55 -13.26 9.81
CA LEU A 315 -9.69 -14.58 10.41
C LEU A 315 -8.73 -15.54 9.72
N ILE A 316 -7.94 -16.27 10.51
CA ILE A 316 -7.05 -17.32 10.03
C ILE A 316 -7.19 -18.51 10.96
N VAL A 317 -7.40 -19.70 10.41
CA VAL A 317 -7.30 -20.94 11.19
C VAL A 317 -5.91 -21.53 10.99
N SER A 318 -5.27 -21.98 12.06
CA SER A 318 -4.01 -22.70 12.03
C SER A 318 -4.12 -24.09 12.64
N ALA A 319 -3.30 -25.00 12.14
CA ALA A 319 -3.16 -26.36 12.63
C ALA A 319 -1.70 -26.79 12.53
N ARG A 320 -1.16 -27.38 13.60
CA ARG A 320 0.19 -27.98 13.56
C ARG A 320 0.08 -29.42 13.12
N TYR A 321 0.85 -29.82 12.11
CA TYR A 321 0.92 -31.20 11.63
C TYR A 321 2.40 -31.59 11.48
N GLY A 322 2.83 -32.55 12.30
CA GLY A 322 4.27 -32.75 12.56
C GLY A 322 4.88 -31.49 13.18
N ASP A 323 6.01 -31.05 12.60
CA ASP A 323 6.71 -29.84 13.02
C ASP A 323 6.37 -28.57 12.20
N VAL A 324 5.44 -28.71 11.25
CA VAL A 324 5.02 -27.61 10.38
C VAL A 324 3.69 -27.05 10.86
N LEU A 325 3.61 -25.72 10.88
CA LEU A 325 2.36 -24.99 11.06
C LEU A 325 1.69 -24.81 9.69
N TYR A 326 0.41 -25.14 9.58
CA TYR A 326 -0.40 -24.89 8.41
C TYR A 326 -1.48 -23.88 8.75
N THR A 327 -1.84 -23.03 7.79
CA THR A 327 -2.92 -22.05 7.94
C THR A 327 -3.92 -22.20 6.81
N SER A 328 -5.16 -21.76 7.08
CA SER A 328 -6.14 -21.47 6.05
C SER A 328 -5.72 -20.24 5.22
N ASP A 329 -6.49 -19.96 4.17
CA ASP A 329 -6.52 -18.61 3.59
C ASP A 329 -7.06 -17.60 4.60
N VAL A 330 -6.75 -16.33 4.38
CA VAL A 330 -7.26 -15.22 5.19
C VAL A 330 -8.68 -14.91 4.76
N ALA A 331 -9.64 -14.97 5.68
CA ALA A 331 -10.95 -14.37 5.46
C ALA A 331 -11.05 -13.04 6.19
N GLN A 332 -11.61 -12.05 5.50
CA GLN A 332 -12.01 -10.81 6.15
C GLN A 332 -13.49 -10.85 6.48
N VAL A 333 -13.84 -10.39 7.68
CA VAL A 333 -15.20 -10.33 8.14
C VAL A 333 -15.97 -9.28 7.34
N LYS A 334 -17.04 -9.73 6.68
CA LYS A 334 -17.98 -8.90 5.92
C LYS A 334 -19.21 -8.63 6.76
N ALA A 335 -19.72 -7.39 6.70
CA ALA A 335 -20.94 -7.00 7.39
C ALA A 335 -22.12 -7.94 7.02
N GLY A 336 -22.79 -8.48 8.03
CA GLY A 336 -23.95 -9.38 7.87
C GLY A 336 -23.62 -10.84 7.56
N GLN A 337 -22.36 -11.19 7.30
CA GLN A 337 -21.94 -12.58 7.15
C GLN A 337 -21.58 -13.17 8.52
N THR A 338 -22.32 -14.20 8.93
CA THR A 338 -22.20 -14.83 10.26
C THR A 338 -21.57 -16.23 10.23
N VAL A 339 -21.26 -16.75 9.04
CA VAL A 339 -20.62 -18.06 8.86
C VAL A 339 -19.42 -17.92 7.93
N TYR A 340 -18.26 -18.43 8.36
CA TYR A 340 -17.04 -18.48 7.58
C TYR A 340 -16.53 -19.91 7.53
N ASP A 341 -16.17 -20.38 6.35
CA ASP A 341 -15.58 -21.70 6.15
C ASP A 341 -14.10 -21.54 5.77
N LEU A 342 -13.21 -22.02 6.63
CA LEU A 342 -11.75 -21.85 6.54
C LEU A 342 -11.05 -23.21 6.58
N PRO A 343 -11.04 -23.96 5.47
CA PRO A 343 -10.36 -25.25 5.44
C PRO A 343 -8.84 -25.08 5.60
N VAL A 344 -8.21 -26.07 6.24
CA VAL A 344 -6.75 -26.17 6.39
C VAL A 344 -6.26 -27.42 5.67
N GLN A 345 -5.35 -27.25 4.72
CA GLN A 345 -4.72 -28.37 4.04
C GLN A 345 -3.30 -28.58 4.59
N VAL A 346 -3.06 -29.77 5.13
CA VAL A 346 -1.76 -30.22 5.65
C VAL A 346 -1.11 -31.19 4.67
N PHE A 347 0.20 -31.38 4.78
CA PHE A 347 0.93 -32.29 3.91
C PHE A 347 1.95 -33.09 4.73
N GLU A 348 2.30 -34.27 4.23
CA GLU A 348 3.48 -34.97 4.71
C GLU A 348 4.73 -34.12 4.45
N SER A 349 5.77 -34.28 5.26
CA SER A 349 7.02 -33.55 5.10
C SER A 349 8.04 -34.33 4.28
N THR A 350 8.89 -33.60 3.57
CA THR A 350 10.12 -34.10 2.93
C THR A 350 11.27 -33.15 3.26
N THR A 351 12.50 -33.63 3.21
CA THR A 351 13.73 -32.81 3.28
C THR A 351 14.44 -32.74 1.94
N ASP A 352 13.86 -33.32 0.88
CA ASP A 352 14.43 -33.35 -0.46
C ASP A 352 14.18 -32.01 -1.17
N SER A 353 15.19 -31.14 -1.19
CA SER A 353 15.10 -29.82 -1.84
C SER A 353 15.08 -29.87 -3.37
N SER A 354 15.30 -31.04 -3.99
CA SER A 354 15.22 -31.18 -5.45
C SER A 354 13.80 -30.98 -6.01
N VAL A 355 12.79 -30.95 -5.13
CA VAL A 355 11.41 -30.62 -5.48
C VAL A 355 11.20 -29.14 -5.81
N LEU A 356 12.14 -28.26 -5.44
CA LEU A 356 12.00 -26.82 -5.65
C LEU A 356 12.42 -26.39 -7.06
N SER A 357 11.71 -25.40 -7.57
CA SER A 357 12.12 -24.61 -8.74
C SER A 357 11.74 -23.15 -8.56
N VAL A 358 12.40 -22.25 -9.27
CA VAL A 358 12.02 -20.84 -9.33
C VAL A 358 11.23 -20.60 -10.61
N GLU A 359 9.96 -20.22 -10.50
CA GLU A 359 9.15 -19.87 -11.67
C GLU A 359 9.70 -18.60 -12.33
N ARG A 360 9.96 -17.58 -11.52
CA ARG A 360 10.52 -16.32 -12.02
C ARG A 360 11.42 -15.66 -10.97
N MET A 361 12.57 -15.19 -11.43
CA MET A 361 13.46 -14.32 -10.66
C MET A 361 13.45 -12.94 -11.32
N HIS A 362 12.98 -11.91 -10.62
CA HIS A 362 13.10 -10.53 -11.09
C HIS A 362 14.37 -9.94 -10.51
N VAL A 363 15.14 -9.19 -11.30
CA VAL A 363 16.32 -8.44 -10.87
C VAL A 363 16.11 -7.00 -11.29
N ILE A 364 15.95 -6.10 -10.33
CA ILE A 364 15.63 -4.69 -10.56
C ILE A 364 16.78 -3.83 -10.07
N PHE A 365 17.26 -2.94 -10.94
CA PHE A 365 18.33 -2.01 -10.61
C PHE A 365 17.79 -0.63 -10.25
N ASP A 366 18.36 -0.01 -9.22
CA ASP A 366 18.11 1.37 -8.81
C ASP A 366 19.45 2.04 -8.46
N PHE A 367 19.86 3.00 -9.27
CA PHE A 367 21.17 3.64 -9.15
C PHE A 367 21.15 4.77 -8.13
N LYS A 368 22.19 4.81 -7.28
CA LYS A 368 22.49 5.90 -6.34
C LYS A 368 23.84 6.53 -6.72
N GLU A 369 24.33 7.49 -5.95
CA GLU A 369 25.54 8.27 -6.32
C GLU A 369 26.81 7.41 -6.50
N ASP A 370 27.04 6.43 -5.61
CA ASP A 370 28.27 5.63 -5.56
C ASP A 370 28.02 4.10 -5.54
N LYS A 371 26.76 3.70 -5.67
CA LYS A 371 26.32 2.31 -5.62
C LYS A 371 25.07 2.09 -6.45
N VAL A 372 24.77 0.84 -6.72
CA VAL A 372 23.49 0.41 -7.25
C VAL A 372 22.80 -0.48 -6.22
N GLN A 373 21.55 -0.14 -5.90
CA GLN A 373 20.66 -0.99 -5.12
C GLN A 373 19.96 -1.95 -6.07
N ILE A 374 19.90 -3.21 -5.67
CA ILE A 374 19.33 -4.29 -6.47
C ILE A 374 18.24 -4.95 -5.64
N GLY A 375 17.05 -5.03 -6.22
CA GLY A 375 15.93 -5.80 -5.68
C GLY A 375 15.75 -7.09 -6.45
N GLU A 376 15.69 -8.22 -5.75
CA GLU A 376 15.40 -9.52 -6.33
C GLU A 376 14.12 -10.13 -5.75
N LEU A 377 13.19 -10.49 -6.64
CA LEU A 377 11.96 -11.21 -6.29
C LEU A 377 12.02 -12.63 -6.83
N PHE A 378 12.07 -13.61 -5.93
CA PHE A 378 11.99 -15.03 -6.25
C PHE A 378 10.55 -15.52 -6.10
N ILE A 379 9.98 -16.10 -7.15
CA ILE A 379 8.72 -16.85 -7.11
C ILE A 379 9.07 -18.33 -7.10
N ILE A 380 8.87 -19.00 -5.97
CA ILE A 380 9.35 -20.36 -5.72
C ILE A 380 8.17 -21.33 -5.79
N ASN A 381 8.38 -22.42 -6.52
CA ASN A 381 7.46 -23.55 -6.60
C ASN A 381 8.01 -24.72 -5.78
N ASN A 382 7.11 -25.48 -5.18
CA ASN A 382 7.38 -26.84 -4.76
C ASN A 382 6.58 -27.78 -5.67
N ASN A 383 7.30 -28.51 -6.52
CA ASN A 383 6.71 -29.38 -7.55
C ASN A 383 6.32 -30.77 -7.01
N GLY A 384 6.59 -31.05 -5.73
CA GLY A 384 6.18 -32.28 -5.06
C GLY A 384 4.78 -32.18 -4.46
N ASP A 385 4.38 -33.25 -3.79
CA ASP A 385 3.11 -33.39 -3.04
C ASP A 385 3.30 -33.30 -1.51
N LYS A 386 4.52 -32.93 -1.07
CA LYS A 386 4.94 -32.85 0.33
C LYS A 386 5.54 -31.49 0.65
N THR A 387 5.31 -31.01 1.86
CA THR A 387 5.97 -29.79 2.35
C THR A 387 7.47 -30.05 2.51
N LEU A 388 8.30 -29.21 1.90
CA LEU A 388 9.72 -29.19 2.19
C LEU A 388 9.93 -28.57 3.57
N ALA A 389 10.27 -29.40 4.55
CA ALA A 389 10.58 -28.99 5.91
C ALA A 389 12.10 -28.97 6.12
N PRO A 390 12.61 -28.14 7.04
CA PRO A 390 14.04 -28.07 7.27
C PRO A 390 14.55 -29.37 7.91
N VAL A 391 15.80 -29.75 7.60
CA VAL A 391 16.44 -30.98 8.14
C VAL A 391 16.65 -30.89 9.65
N SER A 392 16.83 -29.68 10.16
CA SER A 392 16.95 -29.33 11.58
C SER A 392 16.07 -28.13 11.87
N GLU A 393 15.73 -27.89 13.13
CA GLU A 393 14.81 -26.80 13.56
C GLU A 393 15.18 -25.42 12.96
N ASP A 394 16.47 -25.11 12.87
CA ASP A 394 16.99 -23.85 12.26
C ASP A 394 17.62 -24.05 10.88
N GLY A 395 17.41 -25.20 10.26
CA GLY A 395 18.02 -25.54 8.96
C GLY A 395 17.37 -24.79 7.80
N PRO A 396 18.09 -24.52 6.70
CA PRO A 396 17.51 -23.87 5.54
C PRO A 396 16.61 -24.83 4.75
N THR A 397 15.50 -24.31 4.23
CA THR A 397 14.63 -24.97 3.25
C THR A 397 14.87 -24.40 1.85
N PHE A 398 15.29 -23.14 1.76
CA PHE A 398 15.69 -22.47 0.53
C PHE A 398 16.99 -21.70 0.75
N SER A 399 17.80 -21.55 -0.31
CA SER A 399 19.04 -20.78 -0.26
C SER A 399 19.37 -20.25 -1.64
N ALA A 400 19.70 -18.97 -1.75
CA ALA A 400 20.06 -18.35 -3.01
C ALA A 400 21.42 -17.67 -2.89
N ALA A 401 22.25 -17.90 -3.91
CA ALA A 401 23.50 -17.16 -4.10
C ALA A 401 23.20 -15.74 -4.60
N LEU A 402 23.95 -14.77 -4.07
CA LEU A 402 23.94 -13.37 -4.50
C LEU A 402 25.24 -13.06 -5.25
N PRO A 403 25.27 -11.98 -6.06
CA PRO A 403 26.49 -11.55 -6.72
C PRO A 403 27.64 -11.28 -5.74
N ALA A 404 28.87 -11.55 -6.18
CA ALA A 404 30.05 -11.29 -5.38
C ALA A 404 30.17 -9.80 -5.01
N GLY A 405 30.48 -9.53 -3.74
CA GLY A 405 30.63 -8.16 -3.22
C GLY A 405 29.32 -7.48 -2.80
N PHE A 406 28.22 -8.24 -2.68
CA PHE A 406 26.97 -7.71 -2.14
C PHE A 406 27.17 -7.12 -0.73
N ALA A 407 26.47 -6.02 -0.46
CA ALA A 407 26.42 -5.35 0.83
C ALA A 407 24.96 -4.96 1.15
N GLU A 408 24.72 -4.46 2.37
CA GLU A 408 23.42 -3.90 2.78
C GLU A 408 22.22 -4.83 2.52
N LEU A 409 22.41 -6.13 2.76
CA LEU A 409 21.38 -7.14 2.59
C LEU A 409 20.17 -6.83 3.49
N SER A 410 18.98 -6.78 2.91
CA SER A 410 17.73 -6.60 3.64
C SER A 410 16.56 -7.31 2.97
N PHE A 411 15.52 -7.60 3.74
CA PHE A 411 14.30 -8.26 3.30
C PHE A 411 13.10 -7.39 3.61
N GLN A 412 11.99 -7.59 2.90
CA GLN A 412 10.76 -6.82 3.11
C GLN A 412 10.07 -7.18 4.42
N ASP A 413 9.98 -8.49 4.71
CA ASP A 413 9.05 -9.01 5.74
C ASP A 413 9.73 -9.43 7.05
N ASP A 414 11.06 -9.43 7.13
CA ASP A 414 11.79 -9.80 8.35
C ASP A 414 13.23 -9.24 8.34
N VAL A 415 13.92 -9.37 9.46
CA VAL A 415 15.33 -9.02 9.63
C VAL A 415 16.24 -10.26 9.58
N ILE A 416 17.51 -10.03 9.27
CA ILE A 416 18.54 -11.07 9.30
C ILE A 416 18.69 -11.60 10.74
N GLY A 417 18.81 -12.93 10.88
CA GLY A 417 18.96 -13.61 12.18
C GLY A 417 17.67 -14.23 12.71
N GLY A 418 16.55 -14.06 12.00
CA GLY A 418 15.30 -14.79 12.19
C GLY A 418 15.08 -15.83 11.08
N ARG A 419 13.97 -15.68 10.33
CA ARG A 419 13.65 -16.54 9.19
C ARG A 419 14.77 -16.56 8.15
N TYR A 420 15.33 -15.38 7.86
CA TYR A 420 16.41 -15.20 6.90
C TYR A 420 17.77 -15.24 7.59
N GLN A 421 18.65 -16.07 7.05
CA GLN A 421 20.02 -16.21 7.52
C GLN A 421 20.96 -15.75 6.40
N GLN A 422 21.86 -14.82 6.71
CA GLN A 422 22.92 -14.46 5.76
C GLN A 422 23.94 -15.59 5.68
N THR A 423 24.34 -15.95 4.47
CA THR A 423 25.40 -16.94 4.21
C THR A 423 26.62 -16.25 3.60
N ALA A 424 27.73 -16.96 3.47
CA ALA A 424 28.94 -16.40 2.86
C ALA A 424 28.72 -15.92 1.42
N ASP A 425 27.86 -16.61 0.66
CA ASP A 425 27.67 -16.39 -0.77
C ASP A 425 26.25 -15.87 -1.10
N GLY A 426 25.45 -15.49 -0.11
CA GLY A 426 24.08 -15.00 -0.31
C GLY A 426 23.20 -15.13 0.94
N PHE A 427 22.05 -15.78 0.83
CA PHE A 427 21.13 -15.97 1.95
C PHE A 427 20.43 -17.32 1.96
N ALA A 428 19.86 -17.65 3.11
CA ALA A 428 19.04 -18.82 3.37
C ALA A 428 17.72 -18.41 3.99
N ASP A 429 16.67 -19.18 3.70
CA ASP A 429 15.34 -19.09 4.31
C ASP A 429 15.04 -20.42 5.00
N THR A 430 14.48 -20.34 6.20
CA THR A 430 14.13 -21.49 7.06
C THR A 430 12.66 -21.87 6.97
N LEU A 431 11.84 -21.07 6.29
CA LEU A 431 10.40 -21.27 6.21
C LEU A 431 10.06 -22.55 5.42
N PRO A 432 9.24 -23.48 5.96
CA PRO A 432 8.77 -24.64 5.20
C PRO A 432 8.07 -24.26 3.89
N VAL A 433 8.43 -24.93 2.79
CA VAL A 433 7.87 -24.64 1.45
C VAL A 433 6.75 -25.62 1.15
N ARG A 434 5.50 -25.15 1.19
CA ARG A 434 4.30 -25.98 0.90
C ARG A 434 4.24 -26.41 -0.57
N PRO A 435 3.59 -27.53 -0.91
CA PRO A 435 3.32 -27.90 -2.30
C PRO A 435 2.58 -26.81 -3.08
N GLY A 436 2.93 -26.62 -4.35
CA GLY A 436 2.20 -25.74 -5.27
C GLY A 436 3.07 -24.78 -6.08
N ALA A 437 2.45 -24.16 -7.08
CA ALA A 437 3.02 -23.06 -7.84
C ALA A 437 2.94 -21.76 -7.04
N GLY A 438 3.99 -20.94 -7.09
CA GLY A 438 4.11 -19.73 -6.28
C GLY A 438 4.00 -19.97 -4.78
N ALA A 439 4.36 -21.19 -4.33
CA ALA A 439 4.26 -21.64 -2.94
C ALA A 439 4.91 -20.66 -1.95
N GLN A 440 5.95 -19.95 -2.39
CA GLN A 440 6.64 -18.95 -1.60
C GLN A 440 7.19 -17.84 -2.49
N GLN A 441 7.19 -16.63 -1.96
CA GLN A 441 7.84 -15.48 -2.58
C GLN A 441 8.84 -14.88 -1.61
N ILE A 442 10.01 -14.47 -2.12
CA ILE A 442 11.05 -13.83 -1.34
C ILE A 442 11.47 -12.57 -2.07
N LEU A 443 11.28 -11.41 -1.43
CA LEU A 443 11.83 -10.14 -1.86
C LEU A 443 13.07 -9.81 -1.01
N VAL A 444 14.22 -9.79 -1.66
CA VAL A 444 15.51 -9.43 -1.08
C VAL A 444 16.05 -8.19 -1.77
N SER A 445 16.74 -7.32 -1.03
CA SER A 445 17.50 -6.22 -1.62
C SER A 445 18.91 -6.16 -1.05
N PHE A 446 19.85 -5.75 -1.88
CA PHE A 446 21.26 -5.57 -1.51
C PHE A 446 21.86 -4.49 -2.41
N SER A 447 23.09 -4.06 -2.11
CA SER A 447 23.82 -3.11 -2.94
C SER A 447 25.13 -3.67 -3.46
N LEU A 448 25.55 -3.13 -4.61
CA LEU A 448 26.87 -3.33 -5.19
C LEU A 448 27.52 -1.97 -5.47
N PRO A 449 28.84 -1.83 -5.32
CA PRO A 449 29.55 -0.63 -5.75
C PRO A 449 29.32 -0.36 -7.24
N TYR A 450 29.02 0.88 -7.58
CA TYR A 450 28.78 1.29 -8.97
C TYR A 450 29.28 2.71 -9.19
N ALA A 451 30.12 2.90 -10.21
CA ALA A 451 30.59 4.22 -10.61
C ALA A 451 30.10 4.55 -12.03
N ASP A 452 30.61 3.83 -13.02
CA ASP A 452 30.23 3.97 -14.43
C ASP A 452 30.18 2.63 -15.18
N ALA A 453 30.60 1.54 -14.53
CA ALA A 453 30.48 0.19 -15.03
C ALA A 453 30.35 -0.83 -13.90
N LEU A 454 29.66 -1.94 -14.16
CA LEU A 454 29.54 -3.08 -13.26
C LEU A 454 29.48 -4.39 -14.07
N SER A 455 30.29 -5.37 -13.68
CA SER A 455 30.14 -6.75 -14.14
C SER A 455 29.25 -7.50 -13.15
N PHE A 456 28.02 -7.80 -13.57
CA PHE A 456 27.06 -8.56 -12.79
C PHE A 456 27.19 -10.04 -13.14
N ALA A 457 27.36 -10.88 -12.13
CA ALA A 457 27.32 -12.33 -12.28
C ALA A 457 26.68 -12.95 -11.04
N GLN A 458 25.66 -13.78 -11.26
CA GLN A 458 24.95 -14.46 -10.18
C GLN A 458 24.66 -15.91 -10.55
N LYS A 459 24.88 -16.81 -9.59
CA LYS A 459 24.63 -18.24 -9.74
C LYS A 459 23.17 -18.56 -9.50
N ILE A 460 22.56 -19.27 -10.45
CA ILE A 460 21.22 -19.80 -10.34
C ILE A 460 21.24 -21.04 -9.43
N SER A 461 20.55 -20.96 -8.29
CA SER A 461 20.63 -21.99 -7.24
C SER A 461 19.66 -23.16 -7.45
N TYR A 462 18.55 -22.93 -8.16
CA TYR A 462 17.51 -23.90 -8.49
C TYR A 462 17.14 -23.78 -9.98
N PRO A 463 16.52 -24.80 -10.60
CA PRO A 463 16.01 -24.64 -11.97
C PRO A 463 15.07 -23.43 -12.03
N THR A 464 15.33 -22.51 -12.96
CA THR A 464 14.61 -21.23 -13.07
C THR A 464 13.96 -21.10 -14.43
N SER A 465 12.63 -20.98 -14.50
CA SER A 465 11.92 -20.90 -15.78
C SER A 465 12.19 -19.59 -16.51
N ALA A 466 12.28 -18.45 -15.79
CA ALA A 466 12.67 -17.17 -16.36
C ALA A 466 13.38 -16.26 -15.36
N VAL A 467 14.38 -15.53 -15.84
CA VAL A 467 14.98 -14.38 -15.15
C VAL A 467 14.61 -13.12 -15.91
N SER A 468 13.96 -12.19 -15.23
CA SER A 468 13.56 -10.88 -15.77
C SER A 468 14.43 -9.79 -15.16
N VAL A 469 15.23 -9.12 -15.99
CA VAL A 469 16.08 -8.00 -15.58
C VAL A 469 15.39 -6.70 -15.98
N LEU A 470 15.21 -5.79 -15.02
CA LEU A 470 14.64 -4.46 -15.23
C LEU A 470 15.72 -3.41 -14.95
N LEU A 471 16.15 -2.72 -16.01
CA LEU A 471 17.12 -1.65 -15.96
C LEU A 471 16.44 -0.30 -16.20
N PRO A 472 16.56 0.69 -15.31
CA PRO A 472 16.01 2.03 -15.54
C PRO A 472 16.55 2.65 -16.84
N ASP A 473 15.68 3.32 -17.60
CA ASP A 473 16.08 4.11 -18.77
C ASP A 473 16.68 5.46 -18.33
N ASN A 474 17.92 5.43 -17.82
CA ASN A 474 18.60 6.59 -17.25
C ASN A 474 20.02 6.81 -17.79
N GLY A 475 20.34 6.23 -18.94
CA GLY A 475 21.66 6.35 -19.57
C GLY A 475 22.66 5.26 -19.22
N VAL A 476 22.24 4.23 -18.47
CA VAL A 476 22.99 2.97 -18.32
C VAL A 476 22.52 1.97 -19.36
N THR A 477 23.46 1.25 -19.95
CA THR A 477 23.21 0.20 -20.95
C THR A 477 23.61 -1.16 -20.41
N LEU A 478 22.90 -2.20 -20.82
CA LEU A 478 23.18 -3.59 -20.44
C LEU A 478 23.63 -4.38 -21.67
N THR A 479 24.74 -5.11 -21.53
CA THR A 479 25.25 -6.02 -22.55
C THR A 479 25.56 -7.39 -21.95
N GLY A 480 25.04 -8.46 -22.53
CA GLY A 480 25.30 -9.81 -22.06
C GLY A 480 24.81 -10.86 -23.05
N ALA A 481 25.48 -12.01 -23.07
CA ALA A 481 25.10 -13.10 -23.95
C ALA A 481 23.83 -13.81 -23.42
N GLY A 482 22.91 -14.16 -24.31
CA GLY A 482 21.71 -14.93 -23.96
C GLY A 482 20.55 -14.11 -23.37
N LEU A 483 20.72 -12.79 -23.20
CA LEU A 483 19.64 -11.88 -22.82
C LEU A 483 18.81 -11.50 -24.03
N ARG A 484 17.50 -11.76 -23.96
CA ARG A 484 16.51 -11.30 -24.93
C ARG A 484 16.00 -9.92 -24.50
N ASP A 485 16.17 -8.92 -25.34
CA ASP A 485 15.67 -7.57 -25.12
C ASP A 485 14.17 -7.51 -25.42
N GLU A 486 13.37 -7.20 -24.41
CA GLU A 486 11.91 -7.03 -24.51
C GLU A 486 11.49 -5.57 -24.76
N GLY A 487 12.46 -4.66 -24.85
CA GLY A 487 12.27 -3.23 -25.04
C GLY A 487 11.87 -2.50 -23.75
N LEU A 488 11.40 -1.26 -23.95
CA LEU A 488 10.94 -0.39 -22.88
C LEU A 488 9.59 -0.88 -22.31
N ARG A 489 9.49 -0.85 -21.00
CA ARG A 489 8.29 -1.13 -20.21
C ARG A 489 8.08 0.02 -19.24
N ASP A 490 6.85 0.54 -19.20
CA ASP A 490 6.44 1.44 -18.13
C ASP A 490 6.08 0.61 -16.90
N VAL A 491 6.71 0.91 -15.76
CA VAL A 491 6.43 0.30 -14.47
C VAL A 491 6.21 1.44 -13.47
N GLN A 492 4.96 1.65 -13.08
CA GLN A 492 4.55 2.70 -12.13
C GLN A 492 5.00 4.11 -12.55
N GLY A 493 4.96 4.42 -13.85
CA GLY A 493 5.35 5.74 -14.38
C GLY A 493 6.86 5.95 -14.56
N ALA A 494 7.66 4.91 -14.35
CA ALA A 494 9.09 4.89 -14.67
C ALA A 494 9.35 3.93 -15.83
N ASN A 495 10.19 4.36 -16.77
CA ASN A 495 10.59 3.55 -17.92
C ASN A 495 11.76 2.63 -17.55
N TYR A 496 11.58 1.34 -17.78
CA TYR A 496 12.62 0.32 -17.64
C TYR A 496 12.84 -0.37 -18.98
N HIS A 497 14.09 -0.58 -19.37
CA HIS A 497 14.44 -1.59 -20.33
C HIS A 497 14.34 -2.98 -19.68
N SER A 498 13.52 -3.85 -20.27
CA SER A 498 13.30 -5.20 -19.79
C SER A 498 14.09 -6.21 -20.62
N PHE A 499 14.84 -7.07 -19.94
CA PHE A 499 15.56 -8.17 -20.57
C PHE A 499 15.15 -9.49 -19.92
N THR A 500 15.08 -10.57 -20.70
CA THR A 500 14.70 -11.88 -20.20
C THR A 500 15.73 -12.95 -20.57
N VAL A 501 15.98 -13.87 -19.65
CA VAL A 501 16.64 -15.16 -19.90
C VAL A 501 15.67 -16.26 -19.53
N GLU A 502 15.47 -17.24 -20.40
CA GLU A 502 14.53 -18.36 -20.17
C GLU A 502 15.28 -19.67 -19.89
N ALA A 503 14.62 -20.56 -19.14
CA ALA A 503 15.04 -21.95 -18.91
C ALA A 503 16.49 -22.11 -18.43
N MET A 504 16.83 -21.49 -17.31
CA MET A 504 18.15 -21.64 -16.68
C MET A 504 18.19 -22.88 -15.78
N ALA A 505 19.24 -23.68 -15.90
CA ALA A 505 19.45 -24.83 -15.03
C ALA A 505 20.05 -24.40 -13.69
N ALA A 506 19.85 -25.22 -12.66
CA ALA A 506 20.57 -25.05 -11.40
C ALA A 506 22.09 -25.18 -11.64
N GLY A 507 22.85 -24.19 -11.16
CA GLY A 507 24.29 -24.07 -11.37
C GLY A 507 24.71 -23.18 -12.53
N ASP A 508 23.78 -22.77 -13.41
CA ASP A 508 24.06 -21.77 -14.44
C ASP A 508 24.37 -20.40 -13.81
N ASN A 509 25.01 -19.52 -14.57
CA ASN A 509 25.23 -18.14 -14.15
C ASN A 509 24.51 -17.19 -15.10
N ILE A 510 23.72 -16.26 -14.55
CA ILE A 510 23.33 -15.06 -15.29
C ILE A 510 24.50 -14.08 -15.21
N ALA A 511 24.97 -13.60 -16.36
CA ALA A 511 26.11 -12.71 -16.43
C ALA A 511 25.95 -11.64 -17.51
N PHE A 512 26.17 -10.39 -17.14
CA PHE A 512 26.12 -9.23 -18.04
C PHE A 512 26.94 -8.07 -17.50
N SER A 513 27.24 -7.12 -18.36
CA SER A 513 27.91 -5.87 -18.03
C SER A 513 26.92 -4.71 -18.13
N LEU A 514 26.97 -3.83 -17.13
CA LEU A 514 26.32 -2.53 -17.14
C LEU A 514 27.39 -1.48 -17.42
N GLU A 515 27.11 -0.55 -18.34
CA GLU A 515 28.00 0.55 -18.69
C GLU A 515 27.19 1.85 -18.84
N GLY A 516 27.69 2.93 -18.26
CA GLY A 516 27.10 4.27 -18.36
C GLY A 516 27.04 4.99 -17.02
N LYS A 517 26.90 6.32 -17.08
CA LYS A 517 26.67 7.14 -15.88
C LYS A 517 25.17 7.41 -15.75
N PRO A 518 24.51 6.91 -14.70
CA PRO A 518 23.08 7.11 -14.53
C PRO A 518 22.77 8.59 -14.32
N SER A 519 21.79 9.09 -15.04
CA SER A 519 21.17 10.38 -14.74
C SER A 519 20.28 10.22 -13.51
N LEU A 520 20.81 10.54 -12.33
CA LEU A 520 20.02 10.57 -11.11
C LEU A 520 19.06 11.77 -11.16
N ALA A 521 17.80 11.56 -10.80
CA ALA A 521 16.86 12.67 -10.65
C ALA A 521 17.41 13.64 -9.60
N ALA A 522 17.56 14.93 -9.96
CA ALA A 522 18.16 15.92 -9.08
C ALA A 522 17.28 16.12 -7.84
N THR A 523 17.80 15.77 -6.66
CA THR A 523 17.24 16.21 -5.38
C THR A 523 17.41 17.73 -5.31
N THR A 524 16.37 18.49 -5.65
CA THR A 524 16.40 19.94 -5.54
C THR A 524 16.41 20.36 -4.07
N SER A 525 17.59 20.56 -3.50
CA SER A 525 17.78 21.33 -2.27
C SER A 525 17.79 22.83 -2.61
N GLY A 526 16.69 23.54 -2.37
CA GLY A 526 16.67 25.00 -2.48
C GLY A 526 15.28 25.67 -2.55
N GLY A 527 14.82 26.16 -1.40
CA GLY A 527 14.00 27.37 -1.20
C GLY A 527 12.93 27.81 -2.21
N SER A 528 11.68 27.55 -1.84
CA SER A 528 10.46 28.37 -1.97
C SER A 528 9.90 28.82 -3.35
N THR A 529 8.63 28.44 -3.52
CA THR A 529 7.53 28.98 -4.34
C THR A 529 7.22 28.33 -5.70
N SER A 530 6.00 27.80 -5.77
CA SER A 530 5.33 27.05 -6.85
C SER A 530 5.38 25.53 -6.65
N ALA A 531 4.33 25.00 -6.03
CA ALA A 531 4.11 23.56 -5.83
C ALA A 531 3.91 22.86 -7.18
N SER A 532 5.02 22.49 -7.82
CA SER A 532 5.07 21.32 -8.69
C SER A 532 5.34 20.12 -7.81
N THR A 533 4.56 19.07 -8.02
CA THR A 533 4.67 17.74 -7.43
C THR A 533 6.12 17.24 -7.49
N VAL A 534 6.86 17.37 -6.39
CA VAL A 534 8.12 16.64 -6.19
C VAL A 534 7.71 15.23 -5.83
N ALA A 535 7.90 14.31 -6.78
CA ALA A 535 7.68 12.89 -6.56
C ALA A 535 8.53 12.42 -5.35
N PRO A 536 7.99 11.58 -4.45
CA PRO A 536 8.81 10.98 -3.41
C PRO A 536 9.93 10.16 -4.06
N ALA A 537 11.09 10.10 -3.41
CA ALA A 537 12.22 9.31 -3.87
C ALA A 537 11.80 7.85 -4.13
N PHE A 538 12.15 7.34 -5.32
CA PHE A 538 11.85 5.98 -5.78
C PHE A 538 12.49 4.93 -4.84
N ASP A 539 11.68 4.06 -4.23
CA ASP A 539 12.09 2.91 -3.42
C ASP A 539 11.85 1.62 -4.23
N VAL A 540 12.88 0.78 -4.39
CA VAL A 540 12.83 -0.53 -5.04
C VAL A 540 11.73 -1.42 -4.44
N ARG A 541 11.39 -1.20 -3.16
CA ARG A 541 10.28 -1.87 -2.48
C ARG A 541 8.93 -1.59 -3.16
N THR A 542 8.68 -0.37 -3.63
CA THR A 542 7.39 0.05 -4.21
C THR A 542 7.16 -0.55 -5.60
N VAL A 543 8.21 -0.70 -6.41
CA VAL A 543 8.14 -1.25 -7.78
C VAL A 543 7.70 -2.72 -7.81
N LEU A 544 8.03 -3.48 -6.78
CA LEU A 544 7.72 -4.91 -6.66
C LEU A 544 6.36 -5.19 -5.96
N ILE A 545 5.77 -4.17 -5.33
CA ILE A 545 4.49 -4.25 -4.58
C ILE A 545 3.25 -4.28 -5.49
N GLY A 546 3.38 -4.22 -6.81
CA GLY A 546 2.27 -4.39 -7.76
C GLY A 546 1.51 -5.73 -7.70
N GLY A 547 1.84 -6.64 -6.76
CA GLY A 547 1.17 -7.91 -6.54
C GLY A 547 1.04 -8.39 -5.08
N LEU A 548 1.38 -7.59 -4.07
CA LEU A 548 1.24 -8.01 -2.67
C LEU A 548 -0.12 -7.56 -2.11
N SER A 549 -1.11 -8.44 -2.22
CA SER A 549 -2.37 -8.25 -1.50
C SER A 549 -2.11 -8.16 0.00
N LEU A 550 -2.78 -7.23 0.69
CA LEU A 550 -2.87 -7.10 2.15
C LEU A 550 -2.98 -8.48 2.86
N ALA A 551 -3.71 -9.41 2.25
CA ALA A 551 -3.93 -10.78 2.75
C ALA A 551 -2.65 -11.63 2.84
N LEU A 552 -1.69 -11.47 1.93
CA LEU A 552 -0.40 -12.18 1.98
C LEU A 552 0.47 -11.62 3.10
N SER A 553 0.49 -10.30 3.29
CA SER A 553 1.19 -9.67 4.41
C SER A 553 0.60 -10.07 5.76
N VAL A 554 -0.74 -10.09 5.91
CA VAL A 554 -1.41 -10.62 7.11
C VAL A 554 -1.06 -12.10 7.32
N ALA A 555 -1.11 -12.94 6.28
CA ALA A 555 -0.81 -14.37 6.41
C ALA A 555 0.63 -14.64 6.82
N VAL A 556 1.60 -13.90 6.27
CA VAL A 556 3.03 -14.02 6.61
C VAL A 556 3.30 -13.50 8.03
N ILE A 557 2.74 -12.35 8.39
CA ILE A 557 2.85 -11.78 9.75
C ILE A 557 2.18 -12.69 10.77
N ALA A 558 0.98 -13.20 10.47
CA ALA A 558 0.26 -14.15 11.31
C ALA A 558 1.05 -15.44 11.48
N TYR A 559 1.54 -16.04 10.39
CA TYR A 559 2.36 -17.25 10.46
C TYR A 559 3.57 -17.05 11.38
N TRP A 560 4.28 -15.92 11.24
CA TRP A 560 5.45 -15.59 12.06
C TRP A 560 5.10 -15.35 13.54
N TRP A 561 4.02 -14.62 13.83
CA TRP A 561 3.52 -14.42 15.19
C TRP A 561 3.15 -15.75 15.86
N ILE A 562 2.42 -16.61 15.14
CA ILE A 562 1.98 -17.92 15.63
C ILE A 562 3.18 -18.85 15.86
N GLN A 563 4.19 -18.79 15.00
CA GLN A 563 5.41 -19.59 15.15
C GLN A 563 6.23 -19.19 16.39
N ARG A 564 6.28 -17.89 16.73
CA ARG A 564 6.99 -17.38 17.93
C ARG A 564 6.23 -17.65 19.24
N GLY A 565 4.90 -17.77 19.20
CA GLY A 565 4.04 -18.05 20.37
C GLY A 565 4.21 -19.45 21.00
N GLY A 566 5.04 -20.33 20.43
CA GLY A 566 5.21 -21.73 20.84
C GLY A 566 6.08 -22.01 22.07
N SER A 567 6.64 -21.00 22.74
CA SER A 567 7.56 -21.19 23.88
C SER A 567 6.94 -20.90 25.26
N ASN A 568 5.71 -21.36 25.50
CA ASN A 568 5.13 -21.39 26.85
C ASN A 568 5.32 -22.76 27.54
N VAL A 569 6.58 -23.20 27.63
CA VAL A 569 6.99 -24.18 28.66
C VAL A 569 7.65 -23.39 29.78
N LYS A 570 6.93 -23.18 30.89
CA LYS A 570 7.45 -22.54 32.11
C LYS A 570 8.74 -23.22 32.59
N PRO A 571 9.90 -22.55 32.62
CA PRO A 571 10.99 -22.96 33.49
C PRO A 571 10.73 -22.36 34.88
N THR A 572 10.75 -23.24 35.87
CA THR A 572 10.64 -22.95 37.30
C THR A 572 11.48 -21.73 37.71
N GLN A 573 10.82 -20.75 38.34
CA GLN A 573 11.45 -19.57 38.95
C GLN A 573 12.53 -19.98 39.96
N ALA A 574 13.73 -19.45 39.79
CA ALA A 574 14.62 -19.13 40.89
C ALA A 574 14.60 -17.60 41.07
N ALA A 575 14.22 -17.13 42.26
CA ALA A 575 14.19 -15.72 42.59
C ALA A 575 15.60 -15.17 42.92
N PRO A 576 15.99 -13.99 42.41
CA PRO A 576 17.06 -13.16 42.96
C PRO A 576 16.53 -11.76 43.40
N PRO A 577 17.36 -10.91 44.05
CA PRO A 577 17.01 -10.25 45.30
C PRO A 577 16.32 -8.88 45.17
N SER A 578 15.76 -8.46 46.29
CA SER A 578 14.97 -7.26 46.58
C SER A 578 15.68 -5.91 46.39
N GLY A 579 14.92 -4.89 45.95
CA GLY A 579 14.77 -3.67 46.77
C GLY A 579 15.02 -2.29 46.15
N GLN A 580 15.23 -2.13 44.84
CA GLN A 580 15.43 -0.80 44.25
C GLN A 580 14.10 -0.02 44.14
N THR A 581 14.17 1.29 44.39
CA THR A 581 13.05 2.23 44.26
C THR A 581 12.90 2.74 42.82
N TYR A 582 11.75 3.33 42.49
CA TYR A 582 11.47 3.86 41.13
C TYR A 582 12.48 4.92 40.71
N ASP A 583 12.84 5.83 41.63
CA ASP A 583 13.80 6.90 41.37
C ASP A 583 15.23 6.35 41.17
N GLU A 584 15.65 5.35 41.94
CA GLU A 584 16.97 4.71 41.77
C GLU A 584 17.11 4.01 40.40
N LEU A 585 16.04 3.41 39.90
CA LEU A 585 16.04 2.77 38.57
C LEU A 585 16.04 3.80 37.42
N LEU A 586 15.45 4.98 37.62
CA LEU A 586 15.54 6.08 36.65
C LEU A 586 16.93 6.69 36.63
N ASP A 587 17.56 6.88 37.80
CA ASP A 587 18.94 7.36 37.89
C ASP A 587 19.92 6.37 37.24
N GLU A 588 19.73 5.07 37.47
CA GLU A 588 20.57 4.02 36.85
C GLU A 588 20.36 3.93 35.32
N LEU A 589 19.16 4.25 34.83
CA LEU A 589 18.86 4.34 33.40
C LEU A 589 19.52 5.57 32.76
N ALA A 590 19.52 6.71 33.46
CA ALA A 590 20.18 7.93 33.02
C ALA A 590 21.71 7.77 33.00
N GLU A 591 22.31 7.19 34.05
CA GLU A 591 23.75 6.90 34.09
C GLU A 591 24.17 5.90 32.99
N LEU A 592 23.32 4.93 32.65
CA LEU A 592 23.55 4.00 31.55
C LEU A 592 23.54 4.70 30.19
N ASP A 593 22.59 5.61 29.97
CA ASP A 593 22.47 6.40 28.74
C ASP A 593 23.69 7.36 28.60
N ASP A 594 24.08 8.05 29.68
CA ASP A 594 25.26 8.92 29.72
C ASP A 594 26.57 8.15 29.44
N GLY A 595 26.72 6.95 30.02
CA GLY A 595 27.90 6.11 29.79
C GLY A 595 27.99 5.57 28.36
N PHE A 596 26.86 5.34 27.70
CA PHE A 596 26.84 4.95 26.28
C PHE A 596 27.27 6.10 25.37
N GLU A 597 26.79 7.33 25.65
CA GLU A 597 27.24 8.53 24.92
C GLU A 597 28.74 8.81 25.13
N ALA A 598 29.28 8.46 26.31
CA ALA A 598 30.70 8.51 26.59
C ALA A 598 31.53 7.36 25.98
N GLY A 599 30.87 6.37 25.33
CA GLY A 599 31.51 5.22 24.69
C GLY A 599 31.98 4.12 25.66
N GLU A 600 31.44 4.09 26.88
CA GLU A 600 31.80 3.11 27.92
C GLU A 600 31.12 1.75 27.72
N TYR A 601 30.09 1.69 26.87
CA TYR A 601 29.34 0.47 26.54
C TYR A 601 29.23 0.28 25.02
N SER A 602 29.28 -0.97 24.57
CA SER A 602 28.86 -1.29 23.19
C SER A 602 27.34 -1.17 23.04
N GLU A 603 26.85 -0.93 21.82
CA GLU A 603 25.41 -0.77 21.54
C GLU A 603 24.57 -1.97 22.00
N ALA A 604 25.10 -3.19 21.83
CA ALA A 604 24.46 -4.41 22.30
C ALA A 604 24.39 -4.51 23.84
N GLU A 605 25.44 -4.07 24.54
CA GLU A 605 25.48 -4.07 26.01
C GLU A 605 24.59 -2.98 26.61
N HIS A 606 24.58 -1.79 26.01
CA HIS A 606 23.68 -0.70 26.38
C HIS A 606 22.22 -1.14 26.23
N HIS A 607 21.85 -1.66 25.05
CA HIS A 607 20.48 -2.10 24.78
C HIS A 607 20.02 -3.20 25.75
N ALA A 608 20.86 -4.20 26.01
CA ALA A 608 20.53 -5.28 26.93
C ALA A 608 20.34 -4.81 28.39
N LYS A 609 21.18 -3.89 28.86
CA LYS A 609 21.06 -3.31 30.22
C LYS A 609 19.83 -2.40 30.33
N ARG A 610 19.56 -1.62 29.28
CA ARG A 610 18.45 -0.65 29.24
C ARG A 610 17.10 -1.34 29.28
N GLU A 611 16.92 -2.41 28.52
CA GLU A 611 15.68 -3.19 28.52
C GLU A 611 15.42 -3.88 29.87
N LYS A 612 16.48 -4.29 30.58
CA LYS A 612 16.37 -4.86 31.92
C LYS A 612 15.88 -3.83 32.95
N LEU A 613 16.40 -2.61 32.92
CA LEU A 613 15.98 -1.52 33.81
C LEU A 613 14.54 -1.09 33.53
N LYS A 614 14.15 -0.96 32.25
CA LYS A 614 12.76 -0.64 31.86
C LYS A 614 11.76 -1.71 32.29
N ALA A 615 12.13 -2.98 32.18
CA ALA A 615 11.27 -4.09 32.62
C ALA A 615 11.01 -4.02 34.13
N GLU A 616 11.99 -3.59 34.92
CA GLU A 616 11.85 -3.46 36.37
C GLU A 616 11.05 -2.19 36.76
N LEU A 617 11.26 -1.07 36.05
CA LEU A 617 10.43 0.14 36.19
C LEU A 617 8.96 -0.13 35.91
N LYS A 618 8.67 -0.86 34.82
CA LYS A 618 7.31 -1.25 34.45
C LYS A 618 6.63 -2.06 35.56
N ARG A 619 7.37 -2.97 36.20
CA ARG A 619 6.85 -3.78 37.32
C ARG A 619 6.54 -2.94 38.56
N LEU A 620 7.33 -1.91 38.87
CA LEU A 620 7.02 -1.00 39.98
C LEU A 620 5.76 -0.17 39.71
N VAL A 621 5.63 0.38 38.49
CA VAL A 621 4.44 1.15 38.09
C VAL A 621 3.16 0.30 38.10
N GLU A 622 3.25 -0.96 37.67
CA GLU A 622 2.12 -1.90 37.73
C GLU A 622 1.75 -2.32 39.16
N LYS A 623 2.70 -2.23 40.11
CA LYS A 623 2.49 -2.55 41.52
C LYS A 623 1.86 -1.38 42.30
N GLU A 624 2.12 -0.13 41.92
CA GLU A 624 1.47 1.06 42.52
C GLU A 624 0.05 1.28 42.00
N LYS A 625 -0.33 0.70 40.85
CA LYS A 625 -1.68 0.74 40.29
C LYS A 625 -2.65 -0.30 40.89
N LYS A 626 -2.19 -1.14 41.83
CA LYS A 626 -3.00 -2.10 42.59
C LYS A 626 -3.02 -1.71 44.06
#